data_AF-A0A1S4KD14-F1
#
_entry.id   AF-A0A1S4KD14-F1
#
_cell.length_a   1.000
_cell.length_b   1.000
_cell.length_c   1.000
_cell.angle_alpha   90.00
_cell.angle_beta   90.00
_cell.angle_gamma   90.00
#
_symmetry.space_group_name_H-M   'P 1'
#
loop_
_entity.id
_entity.type
_entity.pdbx_description
1 polymer ?
#
loop_
_entity_poly.entity_id
_entity_poly.type
_entity_poly.pdbx_seq_one_letter_code
_entity_poly.pdbx_strand_id
1 'polypeptide(L)'
;MAQEKITLADALSNVEVLDELPLPDEQPCIEAQPCSVVYQANFDTNFEDRNGFVTGIAKYIEEATTHANLNQLLDEGQKHAVMLYTWRCCSRAIPQPKSNEQPNRVEIYEKTVEVLAPEVNKLLNFMYFQRKAIEAFSGEVKRLCHAEKRKDFVSEAYLLTLGKFINMFAVLDELKNMKSSVKNDYSTYRRAAQFLKVMSDSHTLQESQNLSMFLATQNKIRDTVKDTLEKISGYEELLSDVVNICVHMYESKMYMTPEEKHMLVKVMGFGLFLMDSEICNINKLDTKKKLRLDRIDRIFKNLEVVPLFGDMQIAPFNYIKRSKHFDPSKWPLSSSQAISPQADLMVHLPTIREDHVKYISELSRYSNEVTTTYKDNATDAENKATADLALRGLQLLSEWTSVVTELYSWKLLHPTDHHQNKECPVEAEEYERATRYNYSDDEKFALIEVIAMIKGLQVLMARIETVLCEAIRRSIYAELQDFVQLMLREPLRKAVKNKK
;
A
#
# COMPACT_ATOMS: atom_id res chain seq x y z
N MET A 1 -22.24 14.86 49.68
CA MET A 1 -21.79 15.54 48.45
C MET A 1 -21.49 16.97 48.82
N ALA A 2 -20.21 17.30 49.05
CA ALA A 2 -19.80 18.68 49.26
C ALA A 2 -19.93 19.41 47.91
N GLN A 3 -20.72 20.47 47.85
CA GLN A 3 -20.74 21.36 46.70
C GLN A 3 -19.34 21.96 46.56
N GLU A 4 -18.61 21.62 45.51
CA GLU A 4 -17.42 22.37 45.11
C GLU A 4 -17.83 23.83 44.93
N LYS A 5 -17.28 24.71 45.78
CA LYS A 5 -17.46 26.16 45.63
C LYS A 5 -16.54 26.63 44.51
N ILE A 6 -17.10 26.74 43.31
CA ILE A 6 -16.45 27.41 42.18
C ILE A 6 -16.13 28.85 42.59
N THR A 7 -14.87 29.24 42.49
CA THR A 7 -14.45 30.60 42.88
C THR A 7 -14.74 31.60 41.76
N LEU A 8 -14.82 32.89 42.08
CA LEU A 8 -14.97 33.94 41.07
C LEU A 8 -13.80 33.95 40.08
N ALA A 9 -12.60 33.58 40.54
CA ALA A 9 -11.41 33.47 39.68
C ALA A 9 -11.58 32.32 38.67
N ASP A 10 -12.08 31.16 39.09
CA ASP A 10 -12.36 30.04 38.17
C ASP A 10 -13.42 30.43 37.13
N ALA A 11 -14.46 31.16 37.55
CA ALA A 11 -15.51 31.63 36.66
C ALA A 11 -14.99 32.66 35.63
N LEU A 12 -14.11 33.58 36.03
CA LEU A 12 -13.50 34.56 35.14
C LEU A 12 -12.50 33.90 34.18
N SER A 13 -11.69 32.96 34.66
CA SER A 13 -10.78 32.19 33.82
C SER A 13 -11.53 31.40 32.73
N ASN A 14 -12.67 30.79 33.07
CA ASN A 14 -13.52 30.13 32.08
C ASN A 14 -14.08 31.09 31.02
N VAL A 15 -14.32 32.36 31.35
CA VAL A 15 -14.77 33.38 30.40
C VAL A 15 -13.62 33.88 29.52
N GLU A 16 -12.42 34.05 30.08
CA GLU A 16 -11.23 34.44 29.32
C GLU A 16 -10.87 33.39 28.26
N VAL A 17 -11.06 32.10 28.55
CA VAL A 17 -10.90 31.00 27.57
C VAL A 17 -11.86 31.13 26.37
N LEU A 18 -13.03 31.77 26.54
CA LEU A 18 -13.97 32.02 25.44
C LEU A 18 -13.48 33.13 24.50
N ASP A 19 -12.76 34.13 25.00
CA ASP A 19 -12.18 35.21 24.18
C ASP A 19 -10.98 34.73 23.35
N GLU A 20 -10.27 33.70 23.82
CA GLU A 20 -9.20 33.04 23.07
C GLU A 20 -9.70 31.96 22.10
N LEU A 21 -11.00 31.67 22.11
CA LEU A 21 -11.59 30.59 21.33
C LEU A 21 -11.66 31.02 19.85
N PRO A 22 -10.83 30.42 18.97
CA PRO A 22 -10.85 30.80 17.56
C PRO A 22 -12.21 30.42 16.99
N LEU A 23 -12.99 31.43 16.58
CA LEU A 23 -14.21 31.21 15.83
C LEU A 23 -13.83 30.51 14.53
N PRO A 24 -14.37 29.31 14.23
CA PRO A 24 -14.05 28.63 12.99
C PRO A 24 -14.52 29.52 11.84
N ASP A 25 -13.60 29.93 10.97
CA ASP A 25 -13.96 30.40 9.65
C ASP A 25 -14.66 29.23 8.95
N GLU A 26 -15.89 29.41 8.48
CA GLU A 26 -16.64 28.38 7.73
C GLU A 26 -16.02 28.11 6.34
N GLN A 27 -14.83 28.65 6.07
CA GLN A 27 -14.15 28.45 4.81
C GLN A 27 -13.67 27.00 4.68
N PRO A 28 -14.06 26.28 3.60
CA PRO A 28 -13.58 24.92 3.36
C PRO A 28 -12.05 24.91 3.24
N CYS A 29 -11.38 24.13 4.08
CA CYS A 29 -9.93 23.96 4.02
C CYS A 29 -9.58 22.94 2.93
N ILE A 30 -9.02 23.41 1.81
CA ILE A 30 -8.49 22.55 0.74
C ILE A 30 -6.96 22.40 0.80
N GLU A 31 -6.31 23.06 1.74
CA GLU A 31 -4.87 22.96 1.95
C GLU A 31 -4.53 21.72 2.79
N ALA A 32 -3.41 21.07 2.46
CA ALA A 32 -2.91 20.01 3.32
C ALA A 32 -2.31 20.61 4.60
N GLN A 33 -2.43 19.90 5.71
CA GLN A 33 -1.70 20.28 6.93
C GLN A 33 -0.18 20.33 6.62
N PRO A 34 0.55 21.34 7.14
CA PRO A 34 2.00 21.38 7.01
C PRO A 34 2.62 20.10 7.57
N CYS A 35 3.51 19.47 6.81
CA CYS A 35 4.27 18.33 7.30
C CYS A 35 5.12 18.79 8.51
N SER A 36 4.87 18.20 9.66
CA SER A 36 5.66 18.47 10.84
C SER A 36 7.08 17.94 10.64
N VAL A 37 8.09 18.76 10.96
CA VAL A 37 9.51 18.34 11.02
C VAL A 37 9.81 17.69 12.39
N VAL A 38 8.77 17.42 13.19
CA VAL A 38 8.92 16.77 14.49
C VAL A 38 9.46 15.36 14.28
N TYR A 39 10.65 15.13 14.82
CA TYR A 39 11.22 13.80 14.98
C TYR A 39 10.49 13.10 16.11
N GLN A 40 9.50 12.27 15.77
CA GLN A 40 8.96 11.29 16.69
C GLN A 40 9.91 10.09 16.73
N ALA A 41 10.30 9.66 17.94
CA ALA A 41 11.04 8.42 18.08
C ALA A 41 10.21 7.28 17.49
N ASN A 42 10.69 6.67 16.40
CA ASN A 42 10.08 5.48 15.85
C ASN A 42 10.38 4.32 16.82
N PHE A 43 9.34 3.85 17.51
CA PHE A 43 9.41 2.66 18.36
C PHE A 43 9.05 1.37 17.60
N ASP A 44 8.92 1.41 16.26
CA ASP A 44 8.93 0.19 15.46
C ASP A 44 10.30 -0.45 15.60
N THR A 45 10.37 -1.39 16.54
CA THR A 45 11.59 -2.14 16.85
C THR A 45 11.87 -3.18 15.76
N ASN A 46 10.98 -3.40 14.77
CA ASN A 46 11.08 -4.52 13.83
C ASN A 46 11.49 -5.83 14.54
N PHE A 47 10.84 -6.08 15.68
CA PHE A 47 11.11 -7.18 16.61
C PHE A 47 12.51 -7.18 17.26
N GLU A 48 13.24 -6.06 17.39
CA GLU A 48 14.57 -6.01 18.03
C GLU A 48 14.56 -6.58 19.46
N ASP A 49 13.45 -6.47 20.16
CA ASP A 49 13.20 -6.97 21.51
C ASP A 49 12.90 -8.48 21.58
N ARG A 50 12.88 -9.20 20.44
CA ARG A 50 12.61 -10.65 20.38
C ARG A 50 13.47 -11.49 21.34
N ASN A 51 14.70 -11.07 21.57
CA ASN A 51 15.64 -11.75 22.47
C ASN A 51 15.31 -11.53 23.96
N GLY A 52 14.49 -10.54 24.30
CA GLY A 52 13.98 -10.33 25.66
C GLY A 52 12.91 -11.34 26.07
N PHE A 53 12.25 -11.99 25.12
CA PHE A 53 11.21 -13.00 25.34
C PHE A 53 11.79 -14.43 25.37
N VAL A 54 12.87 -14.63 26.16
CA VAL A 54 13.61 -15.90 26.30
C VAL A 54 12.73 -17.07 26.75
N THR A 55 11.59 -16.78 27.39
CA THR A 55 10.58 -17.76 27.82
C THR A 55 9.63 -18.21 26.70
N GLY A 56 9.69 -17.60 25.52
CA GLY A 56 8.91 -17.99 24.35
C GLY A 56 9.39 -19.30 23.73
N ILE A 57 8.47 -20.03 23.11
CA ILE A 57 8.81 -21.18 22.25
C ILE A 57 9.79 -20.67 21.19
N ALA A 58 11.00 -21.25 21.09
CA ALA A 58 12.06 -20.83 20.16
C ALA A 58 11.58 -20.56 18.71
N LYS A 59 10.50 -21.25 18.30
CA LYS A 59 9.75 -21.03 17.07
C LYS A 59 9.33 -19.57 16.83
N TYR A 60 8.82 -18.86 17.83
CA TYR A 60 8.32 -17.49 17.65
C TYR A 60 9.48 -16.49 17.48
N ILE A 61 10.62 -16.74 18.12
CA ILE A 61 11.83 -15.92 17.96
C ILE A 61 12.41 -16.12 16.56
N GLU A 62 12.42 -17.36 16.06
CA GLU A 62 12.81 -17.67 14.68
C GLU A 62 11.89 -16.97 13.67
N GLU A 63 10.56 -17.08 13.84
CA GLU A 63 9.58 -16.44 12.97
C GLU A 63 9.71 -14.91 12.98
N ALA A 64 9.83 -14.29 14.15
CA ALA A 64 10.07 -12.85 14.29
C ALA A 64 11.38 -12.42 13.62
N THR A 65 12.42 -13.27 13.67
CA THR A 65 13.69 -12.99 13.01
C THR A 65 13.59 -12.98 11.50
N THR A 66 12.92 -13.99 10.95
CA THR A 66 12.66 -14.03 9.52
C THR A 66 11.77 -12.86 9.10
N HIS A 67 10.71 -12.57 9.86
CA HIS A 67 9.81 -11.46 9.57
C HIS A 67 10.55 -10.13 9.50
N ALA A 68 11.43 -9.86 10.47
CA ALA A 68 12.23 -8.64 10.48
C ALA A 68 13.12 -8.48 9.24
N ASN A 69 13.77 -9.57 8.81
CA ASN A 69 14.61 -9.57 7.61
C ASN A 69 13.78 -9.37 6.33
N LEU A 70 12.58 -9.94 6.27
CA LEU A 70 11.65 -9.74 5.15
C LEU A 70 11.18 -8.27 5.07
N ASN A 71 10.88 -7.64 6.21
CA ASN A 71 10.49 -6.23 6.24
C ASN A 71 11.60 -5.32 5.68
N GLN A 72 12.86 -5.57 6.02
CA GLN A 72 13.99 -4.80 5.46
C GLN A 72 14.07 -4.90 3.94
N LEU A 73 13.79 -6.07 3.36
CA LEU A 73 13.75 -6.26 1.92
C LEU A 73 12.56 -5.54 1.27
N LEU A 74 11.41 -5.47 1.93
CA LEU A 74 10.27 -4.67 1.46
C LEU A 74 10.62 -3.18 1.38
N ASP A 75 11.31 -2.66 2.41
CA ASP A 75 11.77 -1.26 2.44
C ASP A 75 12.81 -0.98 1.33
N GLU A 76 13.75 -1.90 1.12
CA GLU A 76 14.72 -1.82 0.02
C GLU A 76 14.00 -1.87 -1.35
N GLY A 77 12.99 -2.72 -1.49
CA GLY A 77 12.15 -2.78 -2.69
C GLY A 77 11.40 -1.50 -2.97
N GLN A 78 10.88 -0.84 -1.93
CA GLN A 78 10.21 0.46 -2.07
C GLN A 78 11.16 1.53 -2.60
N LYS A 79 12.42 1.56 -2.14
CA LYS A 79 13.44 2.48 -2.67
C LYS A 79 13.69 2.25 -4.16
N HIS A 80 13.74 1.00 -4.60
CA HIS A 80 13.85 0.67 -6.02
C HIS A 80 12.60 1.04 -6.82
N ALA A 81 11.40 0.88 -6.25
CA ALA A 81 10.16 1.32 -6.89
C ALA A 81 10.15 2.85 -7.11
N VAL A 82 10.51 3.63 -6.08
CA VAL A 82 10.68 5.09 -6.19
C VAL A 82 11.70 5.43 -7.29
N MET A 83 12.89 4.80 -7.26
CA MET A 83 13.94 5.01 -8.26
C MET A 83 13.41 4.80 -9.69
N LEU A 84 12.72 3.69 -9.97
CA LEU A 84 12.15 3.40 -11.29
C LEU A 84 11.08 4.43 -11.67
N TYR A 85 10.18 4.74 -10.73
CA TYR A 85 9.09 5.68 -10.97
C TYR A 85 9.58 7.08 -11.29
N THR A 86 10.56 7.59 -10.56
CA THR A 86 11.13 8.93 -10.77
C THR A 86 12.16 8.99 -11.89
N TRP A 87 12.50 7.85 -12.51
CA TRP A 87 13.49 7.80 -13.58
C TRP A 87 13.00 8.56 -14.83
N ARG A 88 13.67 9.67 -15.15
CA ARG A 88 13.50 10.42 -16.40
C ARG A 88 14.66 10.15 -17.33
N CYS A 89 14.38 10.13 -18.64
CA CYS A 89 15.32 9.72 -19.66
C CYS A 89 16.48 10.72 -19.80
N CYS A 90 17.67 10.35 -19.34
CA CYS A 90 18.89 11.13 -19.52
C CYS A 90 19.32 11.18 -20.99
N SER A 91 19.16 10.08 -21.73
CA SER A 91 19.62 9.94 -23.11
C SER A 91 18.91 10.90 -24.08
N ARG A 92 17.72 11.38 -23.74
CA ARG A 92 17.01 12.43 -24.50
C ARG A 92 17.69 13.80 -24.38
N ALA A 93 18.41 14.05 -23.30
CA ALA A 93 19.17 15.29 -23.09
C ALA A 93 20.61 15.21 -23.62
N ILE A 94 21.12 13.99 -23.88
CA ILE A 94 22.48 13.78 -24.37
C ILE A 94 22.54 14.00 -25.89
N PRO A 95 23.44 14.86 -26.40
CA PRO A 95 23.61 15.06 -27.83
C PRO A 95 24.11 13.76 -28.49
N GLN A 96 23.36 13.24 -29.45
CA GLN A 96 23.75 12.03 -30.17
C GLN A 96 24.78 12.37 -31.26
N PRO A 97 25.88 11.60 -31.40
CA PRO A 97 26.81 11.77 -32.51
C PRO A 97 26.12 11.56 -33.86
N LYS A 98 26.22 12.53 -34.77
CA LYS A 98 25.56 12.50 -36.09
C LYS A 98 26.36 11.74 -37.15
N SER A 99 27.67 11.70 -37.02
CA SER A 99 28.57 11.00 -37.95
C SER A 99 29.79 10.43 -37.21
N ASN A 100 30.46 9.48 -37.85
CA ASN A 100 31.68 8.89 -37.29
C ASN A 100 32.85 9.89 -37.23
N GLU A 101 32.83 10.91 -38.08
CA GLU A 101 33.86 11.93 -38.25
C GLU A 101 33.64 13.18 -37.37
N GLN A 102 32.59 13.17 -36.54
CA GLN A 102 32.27 14.32 -35.69
C GLN A 102 33.41 14.60 -34.68
N PRO A 103 33.98 15.84 -34.65
CA PRO A 103 35.16 16.15 -33.84
C PRO A 103 34.99 15.90 -32.33
N ASN A 104 33.84 16.28 -31.76
CA ASN A 104 33.55 16.13 -30.33
C ASN A 104 32.90 14.77 -29.99
N ARG A 105 32.97 13.77 -30.88
CA ARG A 105 32.36 12.45 -30.65
C ARG A 105 32.94 11.73 -29.42
N VAL A 106 34.25 11.84 -29.19
CA VAL A 106 34.93 11.23 -28.05
C VAL A 106 34.48 11.89 -26.75
N GLU A 107 34.52 13.23 -26.71
CA GLU A 107 34.09 14.03 -25.56
C GLU A 107 32.62 13.76 -25.17
N ILE A 108 31.73 13.66 -26.16
CA ILE A 108 30.31 13.29 -25.94
C ILE A 108 30.22 11.94 -25.24
N TYR A 109 30.97 10.93 -25.70
CA TYR A 109 30.94 9.62 -25.08
C TYR A 109 31.58 9.58 -23.69
N GLU A 110 32.65 10.33 -23.46
CA GLU A 110 33.28 10.44 -22.12
C GLU A 110 32.29 11.03 -21.13
N LYS A 111 31.64 12.14 -21.50
CA LYS A 111 30.60 12.78 -20.66
C LYS A 111 29.35 11.92 -20.51
N THR A 112 28.98 11.16 -21.53
CA THR A 112 27.88 10.18 -21.46
C THR A 112 28.17 9.11 -20.40
N VAL A 113 29.38 8.55 -20.39
CA VAL A 113 29.79 7.56 -19.38
C VAL A 113 29.86 8.18 -17.99
N GLU A 114 30.44 9.38 -17.86
CA GLU A 114 30.52 10.11 -16.57
C GLU A 114 29.14 10.32 -15.93
N VAL A 115 28.15 10.77 -16.72
CA VAL A 115 26.80 11.05 -16.22
C VAL A 115 26.01 9.76 -15.97
N LEU A 116 26.07 8.78 -16.86
CA LEU A 116 25.23 7.58 -16.77
C LEU A 116 25.82 6.47 -15.90
N ALA A 117 27.13 6.43 -15.64
CA ALA A 117 27.73 5.36 -14.84
C ALA A 117 27.12 5.19 -13.44
N PRO A 118 26.91 6.28 -12.64
CA PRO A 118 26.27 6.16 -11.33
C PRO A 118 24.83 5.62 -11.43
N GLU A 119 24.09 6.04 -12.46
CA GLU A 119 22.72 5.60 -12.70
C GLU A 119 22.66 4.13 -13.10
N VAL A 120 23.56 3.68 -13.99
CA VAL A 120 23.68 2.26 -14.36
C VAL A 120 24.03 1.39 -13.16
N ASN A 121 24.82 1.90 -12.21
CA ASN A 121 25.11 1.18 -10.98
C ASN A 121 23.84 0.96 -10.13
N LYS A 122 22.90 1.91 -10.11
CA LYS A 122 21.58 1.72 -9.48
C LYS A 122 20.77 0.63 -10.17
N LEU A 123 20.86 0.50 -11.50
CA LEU A 123 20.19 -0.57 -12.26
C LEU A 123 20.81 -1.95 -12.01
N LEU A 124 22.13 -2.02 -11.85
CA LEU A 124 22.81 -3.24 -11.41
C LEU A 124 22.34 -3.66 -10.02
N ASN A 125 22.31 -2.71 -9.07
CA ASN A 125 21.80 -2.96 -7.73
C ASN A 125 20.35 -3.44 -7.76
N PHE A 126 19.50 -2.84 -8.59
CA PHE A 126 18.11 -3.31 -8.77
C PHE A 126 18.04 -4.74 -9.33
N MET A 127 18.84 -5.06 -10.35
CA MET A 127 18.92 -6.42 -10.91
C MET A 127 19.36 -7.45 -9.86
N TYR A 128 20.28 -7.09 -8.97
CA TYR A 128 20.73 -7.94 -7.87
C TYR A 128 19.71 -8.06 -6.75
N PHE A 129 19.11 -6.94 -6.36
CA PHE A 129 18.06 -6.88 -5.35
C PHE A 129 16.90 -7.81 -5.71
N GLN A 130 16.34 -7.70 -6.92
CA GLN A 130 15.18 -8.52 -7.29
C GLN A 130 15.52 -10.02 -7.23
N ARG A 131 16.74 -10.42 -7.63
CA ARG A 131 17.17 -11.82 -7.55
C ARG A 131 17.26 -12.30 -6.09
N LYS A 132 17.92 -11.50 -5.24
CA LYS A 132 18.03 -11.77 -3.79
C LYS A 132 16.64 -11.86 -3.14
N ALA A 133 15.73 -10.96 -3.49
CA ALA A 133 14.37 -10.93 -2.96
C ALA A 133 13.56 -12.16 -3.39
N ILE A 134 13.64 -12.57 -4.66
CA ILE A 134 12.99 -13.80 -5.16
C ILE A 134 13.53 -15.04 -4.45
N GLU A 135 14.85 -15.13 -4.28
CA GLU A 135 15.50 -16.24 -3.59
C GLU A 135 15.08 -16.32 -2.11
N ALA A 136 15.06 -15.19 -1.40
CA ALA A 136 14.60 -15.11 -0.01
C ALA A 136 13.12 -15.51 0.12
N PHE A 137 12.25 -14.93 -0.71
CA PHE A 137 10.82 -15.24 -0.71
C PHE A 137 10.56 -16.72 -1.03
N SER A 138 11.19 -17.25 -2.07
CA SER A 138 11.01 -18.66 -2.47
C SER A 138 11.60 -19.62 -1.45
N GLY A 139 12.70 -19.24 -0.78
CA GLY A 139 13.26 -19.98 0.35
C GLY A 139 12.27 -20.13 1.49
N GLU A 140 11.57 -19.05 1.85
CA GLU A 140 10.54 -19.09 2.88
C GLU A 140 9.31 -19.88 2.46
N VAL A 141 8.83 -19.72 1.21
CA VAL A 141 7.75 -20.56 0.68
C VAL A 141 8.13 -22.04 0.75
N LYS A 142 9.35 -22.41 0.36
CA LYS A 142 9.85 -23.78 0.44
C LYS A 142 9.90 -24.31 1.87
N ARG A 143 10.33 -23.49 2.83
CA ARG A 143 10.39 -23.85 4.25
C ARG A 143 9.00 -24.10 4.82
N LEU A 144 8.04 -23.22 4.52
CA LEU A 144 6.65 -23.30 5.02
C LEU A 144 5.83 -24.41 4.35
N CYS A 145 6.19 -24.80 3.12
CA CYS A 145 5.55 -25.91 2.42
C CYS A 145 6.11 -27.29 2.81
N HIS A 146 7.15 -27.37 3.64
CA HIS A 146 7.69 -28.63 4.12
C HIS A 146 6.61 -29.46 4.85
N ALA A 147 6.55 -30.77 4.62
CA ALA A 147 5.44 -31.63 5.08
C ALA A 147 5.16 -31.56 6.59
N GLU A 148 6.21 -31.35 7.41
CA GLU A 148 6.07 -31.16 8.85
C GLU A 148 5.61 -29.74 9.20
N LYS A 149 6.17 -28.72 8.55
CA LYS A 149 5.86 -27.30 8.81
C LYS A 149 4.49 -26.90 8.27
N ARG A 150 3.96 -27.58 7.26
CA ARG A 150 2.63 -27.32 6.70
C ARG A 150 1.51 -27.58 7.71
N LYS A 151 1.74 -28.42 8.72
CA LYS A 151 0.81 -28.70 9.81
C LYS A 151 0.94 -27.70 10.96
N ASP A 152 2.00 -26.90 10.96
CA ASP A 152 2.25 -25.92 12.00
C ASP A 152 1.45 -24.64 11.74
N PHE A 153 1.10 -23.96 12.83
CA PHE A 153 0.54 -22.61 12.76
C PHE A 153 1.54 -21.63 12.12
N VAL A 154 1.02 -20.80 11.21
CA VAL A 154 1.68 -19.66 10.57
C VAL A 154 0.88 -18.41 10.95
N SER A 155 1.54 -17.35 11.43
CA SER A 155 0.82 -16.14 11.85
C SER A 155 0.21 -15.39 10.66
N GLU A 156 -0.94 -14.74 10.88
CA GLU A 156 -1.60 -13.91 9.88
C GLU A 156 -0.72 -12.75 9.41
N ALA A 157 0.01 -12.12 10.34
CA ALA A 157 0.97 -11.06 10.03
C ALA A 157 2.06 -11.55 9.07
N TYR A 158 2.53 -12.79 9.24
CA TYR A 158 3.55 -13.37 8.37
C TYR A 158 3.00 -13.73 6.99
N LEU A 159 1.78 -14.27 6.91
CA LEU A 159 1.07 -14.46 5.63
C LEU A 159 0.86 -13.12 4.90
N LEU A 160 0.51 -12.06 5.62
CA LEU A 160 0.36 -10.73 5.06
C LEU A 160 1.69 -10.19 4.52
N THR A 161 2.80 -10.42 5.22
CA THR A 161 4.14 -10.05 4.74
C THR A 161 4.53 -10.81 3.48
N LEU A 162 4.20 -12.09 3.36
CA LEU A 162 4.35 -12.82 2.09
C LEU A 162 3.48 -12.20 0.98
N GLY A 163 2.25 -11.78 1.31
CA GLY A 163 1.40 -10.99 0.41
C GLY A 163 2.05 -9.69 -0.04
N LYS A 164 2.65 -8.92 0.87
CA LYS A 164 3.38 -7.69 0.56
C LYS A 164 4.55 -7.94 -0.41
N PHE A 165 5.25 -9.08 -0.30
CA PHE A 165 6.27 -9.49 -1.27
C PHE A 165 5.70 -9.75 -2.66
N ILE A 166 4.58 -10.46 -2.75
CA ILE A 166 3.87 -10.70 -4.01
C ILE A 166 3.52 -9.35 -4.66
N ASN A 167 2.96 -8.41 -3.89
CA ASN A 167 2.68 -7.05 -4.37
C ASN A 167 3.95 -6.29 -4.80
N MET A 168 5.04 -6.36 -4.02
CA MET A 168 6.32 -5.72 -4.36
C MET A 168 6.85 -6.21 -5.71
N PHE A 169 6.81 -7.52 -5.98
CA PHE A 169 7.24 -8.06 -7.27
C PHE A 169 6.37 -7.55 -8.42
N ALA A 170 5.05 -7.48 -8.24
CA ALA A 170 4.15 -6.90 -9.24
C ALA A 170 4.50 -5.43 -9.53
N VAL A 171 4.67 -4.60 -8.50
CA VAL A 171 5.02 -3.19 -8.62
C VAL A 171 6.34 -2.99 -9.36
N LEU A 172 7.39 -3.71 -8.96
CA LEU A 172 8.71 -3.57 -9.57
C LEU A 172 8.74 -4.01 -11.04
N ASP A 173 8.02 -5.08 -11.38
CA ASP A 173 7.98 -5.61 -12.74
C ASP A 173 7.21 -4.69 -13.68
N GLU A 174 6.04 -4.21 -13.25
CA GLU A 174 5.22 -3.28 -14.04
C GLU A 174 5.92 -1.91 -14.21
N LEU A 175 6.55 -1.37 -13.15
CA LEU A 175 7.37 -0.16 -13.25
C LEU A 175 8.51 -0.32 -14.27
N LYS A 176 9.22 -1.46 -14.20
CA LYS A 176 10.28 -1.79 -15.15
C LYS A 176 9.73 -1.91 -16.57
N ASN A 177 8.57 -2.54 -16.76
CA ASN A 177 7.96 -2.75 -18.07
C ASN A 177 7.53 -1.42 -18.72
N MET A 178 6.97 -0.49 -17.95
CA MET A 178 6.51 0.80 -18.45
C MET A 178 7.64 1.82 -18.67
N LYS A 179 8.73 1.76 -17.90
CA LYS A 179 9.83 2.74 -17.96
C LYS A 179 10.83 2.46 -19.08
N SER A 180 10.43 2.73 -20.32
CA SER A 180 11.32 2.65 -21.50
C SER A 180 12.61 3.49 -21.36
N SER A 181 12.56 4.61 -20.62
CA SER A 181 13.70 5.47 -20.30
C SER A 181 14.89 4.70 -19.71
N VAL A 182 14.63 3.77 -18.79
CA VAL A 182 15.68 2.97 -18.12
C VAL A 182 16.45 2.14 -19.13
N LYS A 183 15.74 1.46 -20.04
CA LYS A 183 16.34 0.66 -21.11
C LYS A 183 17.14 1.54 -22.08
N ASN A 184 16.63 2.72 -22.43
CA ASN A 184 17.26 3.64 -23.36
C ASN A 184 18.55 4.26 -22.81
N ASP A 185 18.53 4.65 -21.53
CA ASP A 185 19.70 5.19 -20.84
C ASP A 185 20.81 4.15 -20.74
N TYR A 186 20.47 2.92 -20.32
CA TYR A 186 21.44 1.83 -20.29
C TYR A 186 22.01 1.51 -21.68
N SER A 187 21.16 1.49 -22.72
CA SER A 187 21.61 1.24 -24.10
C SER A 187 22.54 2.35 -24.60
N THR A 188 22.33 3.59 -24.18
CA THR A 188 23.17 4.74 -24.53
C THR A 188 24.52 4.67 -23.80
N TYR A 189 24.50 4.37 -22.50
CA TYR A 189 25.70 4.10 -21.73
C TYR A 189 26.54 2.97 -22.33
N ARG A 190 25.92 1.82 -22.63
CA ARG A 190 26.60 0.64 -23.19
C ARG A 190 27.32 0.96 -24.50
N ARG A 191 26.69 1.73 -25.40
CA ARG A 191 27.32 2.17 -26.66
C ARG A 191 28.56 3.05 -26.41
N ALA A 192 28.45 4.02 -25.50
CA ALA A 192 29.55 4.92 -25.16
C ALA A 192 30.73 4.17 -24.49
N ALA A 193 30.42 3.32 -23.51
CA ALA A 193 31.41 2.54 -22.78
C ALA A 193 32.15 1.53 -23.66
N GLN A 194 31.46 0.91 -24.63
CA GLN A 194 32.07 0.02 -25.62
C GLN A 194 33.01 0.77 -26.56
N PHE A 195 32.61 1.96 -27.03
CA PHE A 195 33.45 2.80 -27.89
C PHE A 195 34.74 3.23 -27.18
N LEU A 196 34.64 3.64 -25.92
CA LEU A 196 35.77 4.05 -25.08
C LEU A 196 36.58 2.88 -24.51
N LYS A 197 36.19 1.63 -24.79
CA LYS A 197 36.82 0.41 -24.27
C LYS A 197 36.91 0.37 -22.73
N VAL A 198 35.92 0.95 -22.04
CA VAL A 198 35.84 0.96 -20.57
C VAL A 198 35.52 -0.44 -20.02
N MET A 199 34.74 -1.24 -20.76
CA MET A 199 34.40 -2.63 -20.41
C MET A 199 35.44 -3.58 -21.02
N SER A 200 36.52 -3.88 -20.29
CA SER A 200 37.65 -4.68 -20.81
C SER A 200 37.78 -6.05 -20.17
N ASP A 201 37.24 -6.26 -18.97
CA ASP A 201 37.30 -7.52 -18.26
C ASP A 201 36.07 -8.42 -18.53
N SER A 202 36.29 -9.74 -18.49
CA SER A 202 35.26 -10.73 -18.82
C SER A 202 34.06 -10.70 -17.87
N HIS A 203 34.26 -10.31 -16.61
CA HIS A 203 33.20 -10.27 -15.60
C HIS A 203 32.23 -9.11 -15.88
N THR A 204 32.76 -7.90 -16.04
CA THR A 204 31.96 -6.70 -16.39
C THR A 204 31.20 -6.89 -17.70
N LEU A 205 31.79 -7.60 -18.67
CA LEU A 205 31.12 -7.88 -19.95
C LEU A 205 29.92 -8.82 -19.78
N GLN A 206 30.04 -9.84 -18.92
CA GLN A 206 28.95 -10.76 -18.60
C GLN A 206 27.83 -10.05 -17.80
N GLU A 207 28.19 -9.25 -16.80
CA GLU A 207 27.26 -8.45 -16.02
C GLU A 207 26.48 -7.45 -16.90
N SER A 208 27.17 -6.78 -17.81
CA SER A 208 26.58 -5.90 -18.81
C SER A 208 25.58 -6.62 -19.72
N GLN A 209 25.91 -7.85 -20.14
CA GLN A 209 25.00 -8.66 -20.94
C GLN A 209 23.76 -9.10 -20.12
N ASN A 210 23.93 -9.50 -18.87
CA ASN A 210 22.83 -9.89 -17.98
C ASN A 210 21.86 -8.72 -17.76
N LEU A 211 22.39 -7.52 -17.47
CA LEU A 211 21.56 -6.33 -17.30
C LEU A 211 20.80 -5.97 -18.58
N SER A 212 21.46 -6.09 -19.73
CA SER A 212 20.80 -5.87 -21.03
C SER A 212 19.62 -6.81 -21.25
N MET A 213 19.78 -8.09 -20.93
CA MET A 213 18.71 -9.09 -21.08
C MET A 213 17.58 -8.85 -20.07
N PHE A 214 17.93 -8.49 -18.83
CA PHE A 214 16.97 -8.17 -17.78
C PHE A 214 16.08 -6.98 -18.19
N LEU A 215 16.67 -5.86 -18.64
CA LEU A 215 15.92 -4.67 -19.05
C LEU A 215 15.13 -4.88 -20.34
N ALA A 216 15.59 -5.74 -21.25
CA ALA A 216 14.92 -6.00 -22.52
C ALA A 216 13.71 -6.94 -22.39
N THR A 217 13.74 -7.87 -21.43
CA THR A 217 12.70 -8.90 -21.28
C THR A 217 11.51 -8.34 -20.51
N GLN A 218 10.34 -8.29 -21.16
CA GLN A 218 9.09 -7.91 -20.51
C GLN A 218 8.67 -8.98 -19.50
N ASN A 219 8.10 -8.55 -18.38
CA ASN A 219 7.62 -9.41 -17.30
C ASN A 219 8.67 -10.31 -16.61
N LYS A 220 9.95 -9.92 -16.68
CA LYS A 220 11.05 -10.79 -16.26
C LYS A 220 10.98 -11.16 -14.78
N ILE A 221 10.60 -10.23 -13.90
CA ILE A 221 10.53 -10.50 -12.46
C ILE A 221 9.37 -11.44 -12.18
N ARG A 222 8.18 -11.15 -12.73
CA ARG A 222 6.99 -12.01 -12.59
C ARG A 222 7.26 -13.43 -13.03
N ASP A 223 7.79 -13.61 -14.23
CA ASP A 223 7.97 -14.94 -14.80
C ASP A 223 9.04 -15.72 -13.99
N THR A 224 10.08 -15.03 -13.50
CA THR A 224 11.11 -15.65 -12.63
C THR A 224 10.54 -16.07 -11.27
N VAL A 225 9.65 -15.27 -10.66
CA VAL A 225 8.94 -15.64 -9.43
C VAL A 225 8.12 -16.90 -9.68
N LYS A 226 7.30 -16.90 -10.74
CA LYS A 226 6.44 -18.04 -11.10
C LYS A 226 7.24 -19.32 -11.33
N ASP A 227 8.28 -19.26 -12.17
CA ASP A 227 9.17 -20.39 -12.46
C ASP A 227 9.87 -20.96 -11.21
N THR A 228 10.15 -20.11 -10.22
CA THR A 228 10.81 -20.53 -8.98
C THR A 228 9.82 -21.18 -8.02
N LEU A 229 8.60 -20.65 -7.93
CA LEU A 229 7.54 -21.20 -7.10
C LEU A 229 7.03 -22.55 -7.61
N GLU A 230 6.88 -22.73 -8.92
CA GLU A 230 6.42 -23.99 -9.53
C GLU A 230 7.36 -25.19 -9.23
N LYS A 231 8.61 -24.93 -8.85
CA LYS A 231 9.56 -25.97 -8.42
C LYS A 231 9.34 -26.44 -6.98
N ILE A 232 8.53 -25.74 -6.20
CA ILE A 232 8.27 -26.04 -4.80
C ILE A 232 6.97 -26.85 -4.71
N SER A 233 7.05 -28.06 -4.15
CA SER A 233 5.86 -28.88 -3.93
C SER A 233 4.95 -28.25 -2.89
N GLY A 234 3.66 -28.06 -3.24
CA GLY A 234 2.64 -27.53 -2.33
C GLY A 234 2.65 -26.01 -2.18
N TYR A 235 3.36 -25.26 -3.03
CA TYR A 235 3.39 -23.79 -2.96
C TYR A 235 2.00 -23.16 -3.12
N GLU A 236 1.14 -23.77 -3.92
CA GLU A 236 -0.23 -23.35 -4.19
C GLU A 236 -1.11 -23.37 -2.94
N GLU A 237 -0.79 -24.24 -2.00
CA GLU A 237 -1.50 -24.36 -0.73
C GLU A 237 -1.19 -23.15 0.16
N LEU A 238 0.10 -22.77 0.26
CA LEU A 238 0.50 -21.58 1.02
C LEU A 238 -0.02 -20.30 0.37
N LEU A 239 0.06 -20.18 -0.95
CA LEU A 239 -0.51 -19.04 -1.65
C LEU A 239 -2.03 -18.96 -1.51
N SER A 240 -2.72 -20.09 -1.40
CA SER A 240 -4.16 -20.10 -1.09
C SER A 240 -4.42 -19.51 0.30
N ASP A 241 -3.60 -19.80 1.30
CA ASP A 241 -3.71 -19.21 2.63
C ASP A 241 -3.49 -17.68 2.57
N VAL A 242 -2.48 -17.22 1.83
CA VAL A 242 -2.20 -15.79 1.61
C VAL A 242 -3.38 -15.09 0.91
N VAL A 243 -3.94 -15.67 -0.14
CA VAL A 243 -5.11 -15.09 -0.82
C VAL A 243 -6.33 -15.08 0.10
N ASN A 244 -6.57 -16.16 0.85
CA ASN A 244 -7.71 -16.26 1.77
C ASN A 244 -7.64 -15.24 2.90
N ILE A 245 -6.46 -15.00 3.50
CA ILE A 245 -6.32 -13.96 4.53
C ILE A 245 -6.55 -12.57 3.93
N CYS A 246 -6.10 -12.30 2.70
CA CYS A 246 -6.39 -11.03 2.04
C CYS A 246 -7.90 -10.83 1.80
N VAL A 247 -8.61 -11.89 1.38
CA VAL A 247 -10.08 -11.84 1.21
C VAL A 247 -10.77 -11.59 2.54
N HIS A 248 -10.34 -12.29 3.60
CA HIS A 248 -10.90 -12.13 4.93
C HIS A 248 -10.66 -10.72 5.49
N MET A 249 -9.45 -10.19 5.36
CA MET A 249 -9.09 -8.84 5.78
C MET A 249 -9.89 -7.78 5.01
N TYR A 250 -10.07 -7.95 3.70
CA TYR A 250 -10.84 -7.02 2.88
C TYR A 250 -12.32 -7.02 3.30
N GLU A 251 -12.95 -8.18 3.40
CA GLU A 251 -14.38 -8.25 3.74
C GLU A 251 -14.68 -7.86 5.18
N SER A 252 -13.74 -8.10 6.11
CA SER A 252 -13.89 -7.76 7.53
C SER A 252 -13.38 -6.36 7.87
N LYS A 253 -12.98 -5.56 6.85
CA LYS A 253 -12.38 -4.23 7.01
C LYS A 253 -11.16 -4.20 7.96
N MET A 254 -10.32 -5.24 7.93
CA MET A 254 -9.06 -5.30 8.70
C MET A 254 -7.92 -4.63 7.92
N TYR A 255 -8.07 -3.34 7.68
CA TYR A 255 -7.09 -2.43 7.09
C TYR A 255 -7.38 -1.02 7.60
N MET A 256 -6.38 -0.14 7.61
CA MET A 256 -6.55 1.23 8.10
C MET A 256 -6.36 2.26 6.99
N THR A 257 -5.41 2.05 6.09
CA THR A 257 -5.12 3.01 5.00
C THR A 257 -5.66 2.54 3.65
N PRO A 258 -5.89 3.46 2.68
CA PRO A 258 -6.27 3.08 1.32
C PRO A 258 -5.23 2.18 0.65
N GLU A 259 -3.93 2.42 0.90
CA GLU A 259 -2.85 1.61 0.33
C GLU A 259 -2.92 0.15 0.80
N GLU A 260 -3.20 -0.07 2.10
CA GLU A 260 -3.41 -1.42 2.63
C GLU A 260 -4.61 -2.10 1.97
N LYS A 261 -5.76 -1.40 1.87
CA LYS A 261 -6.96 -1.90 1.17
C LYS A 261 -6.62 -2.33 -0.27
N HIS A 262 -5.94 -1.46 -1.01
CA HIS A 262 -5.58 -1.70 -2.41
C HIS A 262 -4.55 -2.83 -2.57
N MET A 263 -3.61 -2.95 -1.63
CA MET A 263 -2.63 -4.03 -1.59
C MET A 263 -3.31 -5.40 -1.47
N LEU A 264 -4.34 -5.55 -0.62
CA LEU A 264 -5.08 -6.82 -0.51
C LEU A 264 -5.63 -7.27 -1.88
N VAL A 265 -6.22 -6.35 -2.65
CA VAL A 265 -6.80 -6.66 -3.97
C VAL A 265 -5.72 -6.99 -5.01
N LYS A 266 -4.58 -6.29 -4.97
CA LYS A 266 -3.41 -6.61 -5.81
C LYS A 266 -2.87 -8.01 -5.53
N VAL A 267 -2.76 -8.38 -4.25
CA VAL A 267 -2.31 -9.71 -3.82
C VAL A 267 -3.29 -10.81 -4.26
N MET A 268 -4.60 -10.57 -4.19
CA MET A 268 -5.60 -11.52 -4.72
C MET A 268 -5.36 -11.79 -6.21
N GLY A 269 -5.24 -10.74 -7.03
CA GLY A 269 -5.07 -10.87 -8.48
C GLY A 269 -3.76 -11.56 -8.86
N PHE A 270 -2.65 -11.08 -8.31
CA PHE A 270 -1.33 -11.60 -8.65
C PHE A 270 -1.07 -12.97 -8.03
N GLY A 271 -1.52 -13.21 -6.79
CA GLY A 271 -1.44 -14.51 -6.12
C GLY A 271 -2.16 -15.61 -6.89
N LEU A 272 -3.39 -15.35 -7.38
CA LEU A 272 -4.12 -16.29 -8.23
C LEU A 272 -3.37 -16.59 -9.55
N PHE A 273 -2.76 -15.58 -10.17
CA PHE A 273 -1.97 -15.77 -11.38
C PHE A 273 -0.69 -16.60 -11.17
N LEU A 274 -0.03 -16.45 -10.02
CA LEU A 274 1.14 -17.27 -9.66
C LEU A 274 0.76 -18.73 -9.36
N MET A 275 -0.43 -18.96 -8.80
CA MET A 275 -0.94 -20.31 -8.54
C MET A 275 -1.39 -21.03 -9.81
N ASP A 276 -1.95 -20.32 -10.80
CA ASP A 276 -2.48 -20.98 -12.00
C ASP A 276 -1.39 -21.34 -13.01
N SER A 277 -1.02 -22.60 -13.07
CA SER A 277 0.13 -23.16 -13.79
C SER A 277 -0.21 -24.49 -14.47
N GLU A 278 0.74 -25.19 -15.08
CA GLU A 278 0.48 -26.56 -15.60
C GLU A 278 0.12 -27.55 -14.48
N ILE A 279 0.72 -27.37 -13.30
CA ILE A 279 0.59 -28.26 -12.14
C ILE A 279 -0.61 -27.92 -11.25
N CYS A 280 -1.06 -26.66 -11.26
CA CYS A 280 -2.15 -26.18 -10.41
C CYS A 280 -3.20 -25.42 -11.21
N ASN A 281 -4.47 -25.71 -10.94
CA ASN A 281 -5.62 -25.07 -11.57
C ASN A 281 -6.50 -24.43 -10.50
N ILE A 282 -6.64 -23.11 -10.54
CA ILE A 282 -7.38 -22.35 -9.53
C ILE A 282 -8.88 -22.69 -9.49
N ASN A 283 -9.48 -23.07 -10.61
CA ASN A 283 -10.89 -23.49 -10.67
C ASN A 283 -11.11 -24.84 -9.95
N LYS A 284 -10.10 -25.71 -9.94
CA LYS A 284 -10.14 -26.95 -9.14
C LYS A 284 -10.00 -26.67 -7.64
N LEU A 285 -9.21 -25.66 -7.26
CA LEU A 285 -9.07 -25.23 -5.85
C LEU A 285 -10.39 -24.65 -5.32
N ASP A 286 -11.12 -23.91 -6.15
CA ASP A 286 -12.47 -23.43 -5.84
C ASP A 286 -13.46 -24.58 -5.62
N THR A 287 -13.43 -25.59 -6.51
CA THR A 287 -14.27 -26.80 -6.36
C THR A 287 -13.96 -27.55 -5.06
N LYS A 288 -12.70 -27.56 -4.63
CA LYS A 288 -12.25 -28.12 -3.36
C LYS A 288 -12.51 -27.21 -2.14
N LYS A 289 -13.13 -26.04 -2.35
CA LYS A 289 -13.37 -24.99 -1.33
C LYS A 289 -12.10 -24.48 -0.65
N LYS A 290 -10.94 -24.60 -1.31
CA LYS A 290 -9.68 -24.00 -0.83
C LYS A 290 -9.60 -22.53 -1.16
N LEU A 291 -10.28 -22.12 -2.23
CA LEU A 291 -10.49 -20.74 -2.62
C LEU A 291 -12.00 -20.50 -2.78
N ARG A 292 -12.39 -19.23 -2.75
CA ARG A 292 -13.77 -18.78 -2.96
C ARG A 292 -13.78 -17.73 -4.06
N LEU A 293 -13.77 -18.19 -5.32
CA LEU A 293 -13.67 -17.29 -6.47
C LEU A 293 -14.89 -16.37 -6.58
N ASP A 294 -16.06 -16.83 -6.09
CA ASP A 294 -17.29 -16.03 -6.00
C ASP A 294 -17.13 -14.74 -5.17
N ARG A 295 -16.35 -14.81 -4.08
CA ARG A 295 -16.06 -13.64 -3.23
C ARG A 295 -15.07 -12.71 -3.91
N ILE A 296 -14.01 -13.27 -4.51
CA ILE A 296 -12.98 -12.50 -5.20
C ILE A 296 -13.56 -11.78 -6.43
N ASP A 297 -14.45 -12.43 -7.18
CA ASP A 297 -15.14 -11.84 -8.34
C ASP A 297 -15.96 -10.61 -7.94
N ARG A 298 -16.64 -10.66 -6.79
CA ARG A 298 -17.36 -9.51 -6.22
C ARG A 298 -16.42 -8.37 -5.85
N ILE A 299 -15.28 -8.69 -5.24
CA ILE A 299 -14.26 -7.70 -4.85
C ILE A 299 -13.69 -7.01 -6.10
N PHE A 300 -13.28 -7.78 -7.11
CA PHE A 300 -12.80 -7.21 -8.37
C PHE A 300 -13.86 -6.40 -9.10
N LYS A 301 -15.15 -6.76 -9.01
CA LYS A 301 -16.19 -5.94 -9.61
C LYS A 301 -16.39 -4.60 -8.90
N ASN A 302 -16.35 -4.62 -7.57
CA ASN A 302 -16.53 -3.41 -6.77
C ASN A 302 -15.32 -2.47 -6.83
N LEU A 303 -14.12 -3.04 -7.02
CA LEU A 303 -12.85 -2.32 -7.11
C LEU A 303 -12.03 -2.86 -8.28
N GLU A 304 -12.37 -2.40 -9.49
CA GLU A 304 -11.79 -2.89 -10.75
C GLU A 304 -10.37 -2.37 -10.96
N VAL A 305 -10.10 -1.15 -10.53
CA VAL A 305 -8.82 -0.47 -10.75
C VAL A 305 -8.23 -0.02 -9.42
N VAL A 306 -6.94 -0.20 -9.22
CA VAL A 306 -6.24 0.26 -8.02
C VAL A 306 -4.93 0.96 -8.40
N PRO A 307 -4.47 1.93 -7.58
CA PRO A 307 -3.13 2.47 -7.68
C PRO A 307 -2.08 1.35 -7.61
N LEU A 308 -1.24 1.28 -8.63
CA LEU A 308 -0.05 0.44 -8.61
C LEU A 308 1.07 1.17 -7.89
N PHE A 309 1.48 2.33 -8.43
CA PHE A 309 2.52 3.19 -7.89
C PHE A 309 2.43 4.59 -8.53
N GLY A 310 2.28 5.65 -7.72
CA GLY A 310 2.07 7.01 -8.25
C GLY A 310 0.82 7.10 -9.15
N ASP A 311 0.98 7.67 -10.34
CA ASP A 311 -0.07 7.77 -11.37
C ASP A 311 -0.27 6.47 -12.17
N MET A 312 0.59 5.46 -11.99
CA MET A 312 0.40 4.16 -12.63
C MET A 312 -0.70 3.36 -11.93
N GLN A 313 -1.66 2.91 -12.73
CA GLN A 313 -2.82 2.14 -12.28
C GLN A 313 -2.70 0.69 -12.74
N ILE A 314 -3.40 -0.21 -12.05
CA ILE A 314 -3.53 -1.59 -12.46
C ILE A 314 -4.97 -2.07 -12.28
N ALA A 315 -5.45 -2.90 -13.21
CA ALA A 315 -6.68 -3.65 -13.04
C ALA A 315 -6.33 -5.08 -12.60
N PRO A 316 -6.49 -5.47 -11.32
CA PRO A 316 -6.06 -6.77 -10.81
C PRO A 316 -6.68 -7.95 -11.55
N PHE A 317 -7.91 -7.81 -12.05
CA PHE A 317 -8.57 -8.83 -12.86
C PHE A 317 -7.86 -9.14 -14.19
N ASN A 318 -7.00 -8.24 -14.70
CA ASN A 318 -6.19 -8.53 -15.88
C ASN A 318 -5.17 -9.66 -15.64
N TYR A 319 -4.73 -9.88 -14.40
CA TYR A 319 -3.93 -11.06 -14.06
C TYR A 319 -4.72 -12.35 -14.29
N ILE A 320 -6.00 -12.36 -13.94
CA ILE A 320 -6.89 -13.50 -14.13
C ILE A 320 -7.15 -13.76 -15.60
N LYS A 321 -7.43 -12.71 -16.40
CA LYS A 321 -7.60 -12.84 -17.86
C LYS A 321 -6.39 -13.43 -18.57
N ARG A 322 -5.18 -13.24 -18.01
CA ARG A 322 -3.91 -13.77 -18.51
C ARG A 322 -3.50 -15.11 -17.87
N SER A 323 -4.32 -15.64 -16.97
CA SER A 323 -4.09 -16.96 -16.36
C SER A 323 -4.30 -18.07 -17.40
N LYS A 324 -3.67 -19.22 -17.17
CA LYS A 324 -3.61 -20.32 -18.13
C LYS A 324 -4.98 -20.98 -18.31
N HIS A 325 -5.71 -21.13 -17.22
CA HIS A 325 -7.01 -21.79 -17.16
C HIS A 325 -8.16 -20.80 -16.98
N PHE A 326 -8.01 -19.60 -17.55
CA PHE A 326 -9.06 -18.58 -17.48
C PHE A 326 -10.38 -19.10 -18.06
N ASP A 327 -11.44 -19.02 -17.27
CA ASP A 327 -12.80 -19.39 -17.65
C ASP A 327 -13.74 -18.24 -17.26
N PRO A 328 -14.25 -17.45 -18.23
CA PRO A 328 -15.16 -16.33 -17.96
C PRO A 328 -16.40 -16.73 -17.17
N SER A 329 -16.86 -17.98 -17.27
CA SER A 329 -18.06 -18.45 -16.55
C SER A 329 -17.86 -18.50 -15.03
N LYS A 330 -16.61 -18.54 -14.57
CA LYS A 330 -16.24 -18.47 -13.15
C LYS A 330 -16.16 -17.04 -12.62
N TRP A 331 -16.23 -16.04 -13.50
CA TRP A 331 -16.08 -14.62 -13.18
C TRP A 331 -17.23 -13.81 -13.80
N PRO A 332 -18.50 -14.14 -13.52
CA PRO A 332 -19.64 -13.52 -14.19
C PRO A 332 -19.75 -12.01 -13.91
N LEU A 333 -19.34 -11.53 -12.73
CA LEU A 333 -19.41 -10.10 -12.39
C LEU A 333 -18.29 -9.32 -13.08
N SER A 334 -17.04 -9.77 -12.95
CA SER A 334 -15.88 -9.09 -13.54
C SER A 334 -15.80 -9.23 -15.06
N SER A 335 -16.50 -10.20 -15.64
CA SER A 335 -16.66 -10.35 -17.10
C SER A 335 -17.85 -9.57 -17.66
N SER A 336 -18.68 -8.96 -16.80
CA SER A 336 -19.83 -8.15 -17.22
C SER A 336 -19.39 -6.79 -17.76
N GLN A 337 -20.17 -6.26 -18.70
CA GLN A 337 -20.02 -4.89 -19.23
C GLN A 337 -20.63 -3.82 -18.31
N ALA A 338 -21.26 -4.20 -17.20
CA ALA A 338 -21.77 -3.23 -16.22
C ALA A 338 -20.64 -2.30 -15.78
N ILE A 339 -20.92 -1.03 -15.54
CA ILE A 339 -19.91 -0.09 -15.03
C ILE A 339 -19.66 -0.42 -13.55
N SER A 340 -18.40 -0.35 -13.11
CA SER A 340 -18.06 -0.55 -11.70
C SER A 340 -18.69 0.53 -10.82
N PRO A 341 -19.15 0.19 -9.60
CA PRO A 341 -19.51 1.21 -8.60
C PRO A 341 -18.39 2.22 -8.33
N GLN A 342 -17.14 1.81 -8.53
CA GLN A 342 -15.95 2.67 -8.42
C GLN A 342 -15.99 3.93 -9.30
N ALA A 343 -16.72 3.87 -10.43
CA ALA A 343 -16.78 4.98 -11.39
C ALA A 343 -17.70 6.13 -10.95
N ASP A 344 -18.45 5.98 -9.85
CA ASP A 344 -19.48 6.94 -9.44
C ASP A 344 -19.33 7.36 -7.97
N LEU A 345 -18.75 8.55 -7.77
CA LEU A 345 -18.65 9.20 -6.46
C LEU A 345 -20.01 9.65 -5.91
N MET A 346 -20.98 9.96 -6.78
CA MET A 346 -22.22 10.62 -6.38
C MET A 346 -23.09 9.72 -5.51
N VAL A 347 -22.99 8.39 -5.70
CA VAL A 347 -23.67 7.40 -4.85
C VAL A 347 -23.18 7.45 -3.40
N HIS A 348 -21.92 7.82 -3.18
CA HIS A 348 -21.32 7.88 -1.84
C HIS A 348 -21.52 9.23 -1.15
N LEU A 349 -21.71 10.30 -1.91
CA LEU A 349 -21.72 11.67 -1.39
C LEU A 349 -22.76 11.92 -0.27
N PRO A 350 -24.02 11.43 -0.33
CA PRO A 350 -24.98 11.64 0.76
C PRO A 350 -24.52 11.04 2.10
N THR A 351 -23.98 9.82 2.06
CA THR A 351 -23.47 9.14 3.26
C THR A 351 -22.23 9.85 3.82
N ILE A 352 -21.31 10.27 2.95
CA ILE A 352 -20.12 11.04 3.36
C ILE A 352 -20.54 12.33 4.09
N ARG A 353 -21.51 13.07 3.56
CA ARG A 353 -22.02 14.30 4.20
C ARG A 353 -22.64 14.03 5.57
N GLU A 354 -23.46 13.00 5.68
CA GLU A 354 -24.10 12.61 6.94
C GLU A 354 -23.06 12.22 8.00
N ASP A 355 -22.11 11.36 7.63
CA ASP A 355 -21.04 10.90 8.51
C ASP A 355 -20.13 12.05 8.94
N HIS A 356 -19.81 12.96 8.01
CA HIS A 356 -19.01 14.15 8.30
C HIS A 356 -19.68 15.05 9.33
N VAL A 357 -20.97 15.38 9.15
CA VAL A 357 -21.72 16.22 10.11
C VAL A 357 -21.79 15.56 11.47
N LYS A 358 -22.12 14.26 11.51
CA LYS A 358 -22.23 13.49 12.76
C LYS A 358 -20.91 13.44 13.51
N TYR A 359 -19.82 13.09 12.82
CA TYR A 359 -18.51 12.94 13.43
C TYR A 359 -17.94 14.29 13.89
N ILE A 360 -18.00 15.34 13.07
CA ILE A 360 -17.49 16.66 13.46
C ILE A 360 -18.27 17.22 14.66
N SER A 361 -19.58 17.02 14.72
CA SER A 361 -20.38 17.46 15.88
C SER A 361 -19.93 16.79 17.17
N GLU A 362 -19.66 15.48 17.12
CA GLU A 362 -19.15 14.71 18.26
C GLU A 362 -17.72 15.13 18.64
N LEU A 363 -16.84 15.27 17.65
CA LEU A 363 -15.45 15.70 17.82
C LEU A 363 -15.36 17.11 18.44
N SER A 364 -16.19 18.04 17.97
CA SER A 364 -16.21 19.43 18.44
C SER A 364 -16.67 19.52 19.88
N ARG A 365 -17.69 18.73 20.26
CA ARG A 365 -18.14 18.64 21.66
C ARG A 365 -17.00 18.16 22.56
N TYR A 366 -16.27 17.13 22.13
CA TYR A 366 -15.16 16.59 22.89
C TYR A 366 -13.98 17.58 22.98
N SER A 367 -13.64 18.24 21.87
CA SER A 367 -12.61 19.29 21.85
C SER A 367 -12.94 20.41 22.82
N ASN A 368 -14.19 20.88 22.84
CA ASN A 368 -14.61 21.94 23.74
C ASN A 368 -14.57 21.50 25.21
N GLU A 369 -15.00 20.26 25.52
CA GLU A 369 -14.92 19.71 26.87
C GLU A 369 -13.47 19.67 27.36
N VAL A 370 -12.53 19.21 26.53
CA VAL A 370 -11.12 19.12 26.90
C VAL A 370 -10.46 20.49 27.06
N THR A 371 -10.78 21.46 26.21
CA THR A 371 -10.23 22.82 26.33
C THR A 371 -10.75 23.55 27.57
N THR A 372 -12.03 23.36 27.91
CA THR A 372 -12.68 24.09 29.01
C THR A 372 -12.57 23.40 30.37
N THR A 373 -12.27 22.09 30.39
CA THR A 373 -12.29 21.29 31.61
C THR A 373 -10.95 20.59 31.80
N TYR A 374 -10.16 21.04 32.77
CA TYR A 374 -8.98 20.29 33.19
C TYR A 374 -9.39 19.07 34.01
N LYS A 375 -9.38 17.88 33.40
CA LYS A 375 -9.58 16.60 34.08
C LYS A 375 -8.23 15.90 34.27
N ASP A 376 -7.71 15.95 35.50
CA ASP A 376 -6.39 15.41 35.85
C ASP A 376 -6.29 13.87 35.68
N ASN A 377 -7.42 13.16 35.67
CA ASN A 377 -7.48 11.70 35.45
C ASN A 377 -8.79 11.25 34.79
N ALA A 378 -8.81 11.14 33.45
CA ALA A 378 -9.90 10.51 32.72
C ALA A 378 -10.03 9.02 33.09
N THR A 379 -11.27 8.56 33.25
CA THR A 379 -11.60 7.15 33.55
C THR A 379 -11.27 6.23 32.37
N ASP A 380 -11.12 4.93 32.61
CA ASP A 380 -10.85 3.95 31.53
C ASP A 380 -11.96 3.95 30.47
N ALA A 381 -13.21 4.17 30.86
CA ALA A 381 -14.35 4.27 29.94
C ALA A 381 -14.26 5.54 29.06
N GLU A 382 -13.86 6.68 29.64
CA GLU A 382 -13.63 7.92 28.87
C GLU A 382 -12.44 7.74 27.92
N ASN A 383 -11.31 7.20 28.39
CA ASN A 383 -10.14 6.94 27.56
C ASN A 383 -10.47 6.02 26.38
N LYS A 384 -11.26 4.97 26.61
CA LYS A 384 -11.73 4.07 25.56
C LYS A 384 -12.65 4.78 24.56
N ALA A 385 -13.62 5.56 25.03
CA ALA A 385 -14.49 6.32 24.14
C ALA A 385 -13.71 7.29 23.24
N THR A 386 -12.65 7.91 23.77
CA THR A 386 -11.76 8.81 23.02
C THR A 386 -10.87 8.04 22.04
N ALA A 387 -10.38 6.86 22.42
CA ALA A 387 -9.64 5.99 21.51
C ALA A 387 -10.53 5.50 20.34
N ASP A 388 -11.79 5.13 20.64
CA ASP A 388 -12.78 4.75 19.63
C ASP A 388 -13.17 5.94 18.73
N LEU A 389 -13.22 7.16 19.27
CA LEU A 389 -13.40 8.38 18.49
C LEU A 389 -12.22 8.58 17.52
N ALA A 390 -10.97 8.46 18.00
CA ALA A 390 -9.77 8.57 17.17
C ALA A 390 -9.76 7.54 16.03
N LEU A 391 -10.05 6.27 16.36
CA LEU A 391 -10.11 5.19 15.37
C LEU A 391 -11.17 5.46 14.30
N ARG A 392 -12.38 5.86 14.71
CA ARG A 392 -13.46 6.21 13.77
C ARG A 392 -13.07 7.37 12.86
N GLY A 393 -12.41 8.40 13.38
CA GLY A 393 -11.95 9.53 12.58
C GLY A 393 -10.94 9.12 11.50
N LEU A 394 -9.96 8.30 11.88
CA LEU A 394 -8.98 7.75 10.95
C LEU A 394 -9.62 6.84 9.89
N GLN A 395 -10.61 6.03 10.29
CA GLN A 395 -11.39 5.20 9.36
C GLN A 395 -12.19 6.04 8.37
N LEU A 396 -12.87 7.11 8.81
CA LEU A 396 -13.61 8.02 7.94
C LEU A 396 -12.67 8.72 6.94
N LEU A 397 -11.52 9.23 7.42
CA LEU A 397 -10.50 9.81 6.54
C LEU A 397 -10.02 8.80 5.49
N SER A 398 -9.77 7.55 5.89
CA SER A 398 -9.38 6.49 4.95
C SER A 398 -10.49 6.17 3.96
N GLU A 399 -11.74 6.01 4.41
CA GLU A 399 -12.86 5.68 3.54
C GLU A 399 -13.11 6.77 2.49
N TRP A 400 -13.12 8.05 2.89
CA TRP A 400 -13.32 9.16 1.95
C TRP A 400 -12.12 9.31 0.99
N THR A 401 -10.90 9.13 1.49
CA THR A 401 -9.70 9.15 0.63
C THR A 401 -9.70 7.99 -0.36
N SER A 402 -10.15 6.80 0.07
CA SER A 402 -10.37 5.66 -0.82
C SER A 402 -11.34 6.01 -1.94
N VAL A 403 -12.49 6.62 -1.66
CA VAL A 403 -13.46 6.97 -2.71
C VAL A 403 -12.84 7.93 -3.75
N VAL A 404 -12.13 8.98 -3.31
CA VAL A 404 -11.47 9.93 -4.22
C VAL A 404 -10.39 9.26 -5.06
N THR A 405 -9.50 8.51 -4.42
CA THR A 405 -8.37 7.84 -5.11
C THR A 405 -8.87 6.75 -6.06
N GLU A 406 -9.89 6.00 -5.68
CA GLU A 406 -10.47 4.93 -6.48
C GLU A 406 -11.20 5.48 -7.71
N LEU A 407 -11.96 6.58 -7.59
CA LEU A 407 -12.56 7.26 -8.75
C LEU A 407 -11.47 7.73 -9.71
N TYR A 408 -10.45 8.42 -9.19
CA TYR A 408 -9.34 8.93 -9.99
C TYR A 408 -8.61 7.80 -10.73
N SER A 409 -8.31 6.70 -10.04
CA SER A 409 -7.69 5.50 -10.62
C SER A 409 -8.54 4.91 -11.74
N TRP A 410 -9.85 4.81 -11.55
CA TRP A 410 -10.75 4.27 -12.57
C TRP A 410 -10.78 5.15 -13.82
N LYS A 411 -10.90 6.47 -13.66
CA LYS A 411 -10.90 7.45 -14.77
C LYS A 411 -9.58 7.45 -15.55
N LEU A 412 -8.44 7.24 -14.88
CA LEU A 412 -7.14 7.15 -15.55
C LEU A 412 -7.02 5.97 -16.53
N LEU A 413 -7.65 4.83 -16.24
CA LEU A 413 -7.67 3.67 -17.15
C LEU A 413 -8.83 3.70 -18.16
N HIS A 414 -9.76 4.65 -18.03
CA HIS A 414 -10.92 4.79 -18.89
C HIS A 414 -11.03 6.23 -19.42
N PRO A 415 -10.08 6.67 -20.28
CA PRO A 415 -10.13 8.01 -20.86
C PRO A 415 -11.39 8.20 -21.70
N THR A 416 -12.01 9.37 -21.58
CA THR A 416 -13.16 9.72 -22.43
C THR A 416 -12.72 9.86 -23.90
N ASP A 417 -13.71 9.92 -24.78
CA ASP A 417 -13.51 10.36 -26.16
C ASP A 417 -14.53 11.43 -26.55
N HIS A 418 -14.41 11.92 -27.79
CA HIS A 418 -15.29 12.92 -28.38
C HIS A 418 -16.72 12.42 -28.64
N HIS A 419 -16.95 11.10 -28.58
CA HIS A 419 -18.29 10.52 -28.68
C HIS A 419 -19.01 10.55 -27.34
N GLN A 420 -18.28 10.29 -26.26
CA GLN A 420 -18.78 10.31 -24.88
C GLN A 420 -18.88 11.72 -24.31
N ASN A 421 -17.89 12.58 -24.60
CA ASN A 421 -17.87 13.99 -24.22
C ASN A 421 -17.65 14.88 -25.44
N LYS A 422 -18.69 15.65 -25.83
CA LYS A 422 -18.64 16.55 -26.99
C LYS A 422 -17.63 17.70 -26.86
N GLU A 423 -17.22 18.03 -25.64
CA GLU A 423 -16.21 19.06 -25.37
C GLU A 423 -14.78 18.53 -25.48
N CYS A 424 -14.60 17.20 -25.56
CA CYS A 424 -13.31 16.57 -25.76
C CYS A 424 -12.86 16.70 -27.22
N PRO A 425 -11.75 17.41 -27.52
CA PRO A 425 -11.19 17.44 -28.86
C PRO A 425 -10.76 16.05 -29.35
N VAL A 426 -10.83 15.82 -30.66
CA VAL A 426 -10.38 14.56 -31.28
C VAL A 426 -8.86 14.37 -31.12
N GLU A 427 -8.10 15.47 -31.15
CA GLU A 427 -6.64 15.50 -31.03
C GLU A 427 -6.14 15.53 -29.57
N ALA A 428 -7.06 15.46 -28.59
CA ALA A 428 -6.68 15.52 -27.17
C ALA A 428 -5.82 14.31 -26.78
N GLU A 429 -4.69 14.58 -26.14
CA GLU A 429 -3.79 13.53 -25.66
C GLU A 429 -4.48 12.65 -24.61
N GLU A 430 -4.02 11.40 -24.48
CA GLU A 430 -4.65 10.42 -23.58
C GLU A 430 -4.75 10.91 -22.13
N TYR A 431 -3.72 11.60 -21.62
CA TYR A 431 -3.74 12.12 -20.26
C TYR A 431 -4.79 13.23 -20.07
N GLU A 432 -4.96 14.11 -21.07
CA GLU A 432 -5.98 15.16 -21.04
C GLU A 432 -7.40 14.56 -21.11
N ARG A 433 -7.56 13.51 -21.92
CA ARG A 433 -8.81 12.72 -22.02
C ARG A 433 -9.12 11.91 -20.76
N ALA A 434 -8.09 11.46 -20.03
CA ALA A 434 -8.24 10.75 -18.76
C ALA A 434 -8.53 11.69 -17.58
N THR A 435 -8.13 12.96 -17.68
CA THR A 435 -8.23 13.95 -16.60
C THR A 435 -9.20 15.07 -16.96
N ARG A 436 -8.73 16.13 -17.62
CA ARG A 436 -9.47 17.37 -17.91
C ARG A 436 -10.88 17.14 -18.44
N TYR A 437 -11.04 16.21 -19.38
CA TYR A 437 -12.32 15.96 -20.06
C TYR A 437 -13.13 14.81 -19.46
N ASN A 438 -12.62 14.11 -18.44
CA ASN A 438 -13.25 12.90 -17.91
C ASN A 438 -14.12 13.12 -16.66
N TYR A 439 -14.31 14.38 -16.27
CA TYR A 439 -15.16 14.77 -15.14
C TYR A 439 -16.18 15.81 -15.59
N SER A 440 -17.45 15.53 -15.29
CA SER A 440 -18.52 16.52 -15.32
C SER A 440 -18.32 17.59 -14.25
N ASP A 441 -19.04 18.71 -14.35
CA ASP A 441 -18.95 19.77 -13.35
C ASP A 441 -19.46 19.32 -11.98
N ASP A 442 -20.53 18.52 -11.94
CA ASP A 442 -21.05 17.92 -10.70
C ASP A 442 -20.01 17.00 -10.03
N GLU A 443 -19.32 16.16 -10.80
CA GLU A 443 -18.23 15.31 -10.27
C GLU A 443 -17.07 16.16 -9.73
N LYS A 444 -16.70 17.27 -10.41
CA LYS A 444 -15.65 18.18 -9.92
C LYS A 444 -16.06 18.85 -8.61
N PHE A 445 -17.30 19.32 -8.50
CA PHE A 445 -17.81 19.91 -7.26
C PHE A 445 -17.84 18.88 -6.12
N ALA A 446 -18.33 17.68 -6.38
CA ALA A 446 -18.33 16.59 -5.41
C ALA A 446 -16.91 16.21 -4.96
N LEU A 447 -15.94 16.14 -5.88
CA LEU A 447 -14.53 15.89 -5.55
C LEU A 447 -13.96 16.99 -4.65
N ILE A 448 -14.20 18.26 -4.98
CA ILE A 448 -13.73 19.39 -4.17
C ILE A 448 -14.34 19.32 -2.76
N GLU A 449 -15.64 19.01 -2.67
CA GLU A 449 -16.34 18.90 -1.39
C GLU A 449 -15.75 17.79 -0.52
N VAL A 450 -15.54 16.59 -1.08
CA VAL A 450 -14.96 15.47 -0.34
C VAL A 450 -13.51 15.74 0.06
N ILE A 451 -12.71 16.34 -0.83
CA ILE A 451 -11.33 16.73 -0.50
C ILE A 451 -11.30 17.77 0.64
N ALA A 452 -12.22 18.73 0.63
CA ALA A 452 -12.34 19.72 1.70
C ALA A 452 -12.78 19.08 3.03
N MET A 453 -13.72 18.13 3.00
CA MET A 453 -14.13 17.37 4.19
C MET A 453 -12.98 16.55 4.78
N ILE A 454 -12.19 15.87 3.92
CA ILE A 454 -11.00 15.10 4.34
C ILE A 454 -9.99 16.02 5.03
N LYS A 455 -9.63 17.12 4.38
CA LYS A 455 -8.58 18.03 4.87
C LYS A 455 -9.04 18.82 6.10
N GLY A 456 -10.29 19.26 6.12
CA GLY A 456 -10.90 19.89 7.29
C GLY A 456 -10.87 18.96 8.50
N LEU A 457 -11.33 17.71 8.33
CA LEU A 457 -11.29 16.71 9.39
C LEU A 457 -9.85 16.39 9.84
N GLN A 458 -8.91 16.26 8.90
CA GLN A 458 -7.49 16.05 9.20
C GLN A 458 -6.95 17.16 10.14
N VAL A 459 -7.25 18.42 9.83
CA VAL A 459 -6.82 19.57 10.65
C VAL A 459 -7.45 19.50 12.05
N LEU A 460 -8.75 19.19 12.15
CA LEU A 460 -9.42 19.09 13.45
C LEU A 460 -8.85 17.95 14.30
N MET A 461 -8.59 16.78 13.72
CA MET A 461 -7.99 15.65 14.44
C MET A 461 -6.56 15.96 14.90
N ALA A 462 -5.77 16.62 14.06
CA ALA A 462 -4.40 17.00 14.41
C ALA A 462 -4.34 18.02 15.55
N ARG A 463 -5.29 18.96 15.64
CA ARG A 463 -5.36 19.93 16.74
C ARG A 463 -5.51 19.28 18.12
N ILE A 464 -6.17 18.13 18.18
CA ILE A 464 -6.39 17.38 19.42
C ILE A 464 -5.49 16.14 19.55
N GLU A 465 -4.46 16.02 18.71
CA GLU A 465 -3.58 14.83 18.63
C GLU A 465 -3.04 14.42 20.00
N THR A 466 -2.55 15.38 20.80
CA THR A 466 -1.97 15.12 22.12
C THR A 466 -2.95 14.39 23.04
N VAL A 467 -4.21 14.82 23.05
CA VAL A 467 -5.31 14.26 23.84
C VAL A 467 -5.67 12.87 23.34
N LEU A 468 -5.79 12.70 22.02
CA LEU A 468 -6.09 11.41 21.42
C LEU A 468 -4.99 10.40 21.72
N CYS A 469 -3.72 10.78 21.55
CA CYS A 469 -2.59 9.89 21.77
C CYS A 469 -2.45 9.46 23.23
N GLU A 470 -2.74 10.34 24.20
CA GLU A 470 -2.76 9.96 25.61
C GLU A 470 -3.87 8.94 25.91
N ALA A 471 -5.10 9.23 25.47
CA ALA A 471 -6.24 8.35 25.68
C ALA A 471 -6.05 6.97 25.04
N ILE A 472 -5.50 6.92 23.81
CA ILE A 472 -5.16 5.67 23.12
C ILE A 472 -4.17 4.84 23.95
N ARG A 473 -3.09 5.44 24.45
CA ARG A 473 -2.09 4.72 25.25
C ARG A 473 -2.68 4.18 26.54
N ARG A 474 -3.47 4.99 27.27
CA ARG A 474 -4.16 4.56 28.49
C ARG A 474 -5.14 3.43 28.21
N SER A 475 -5.94 3.54 27.15
CA SER A 475 -6.92 2.51 26.73
C SER A 475 -6.23 1.19 26.37
N ILE A 476 -5.19 1.23 25.53
CA ILE A 476 -4.45 0.02 25.13
C ILE A 476 -3.80 -0.62 26.37
N TYR A 477 -3.20 0.17 27.25
CA TYR A 477 -2.58 -0.35 28.46
C TYR A 477 -3.61 -1.04 29.36
N ALA A 478 -4.75 -0.38 29.64
CA ALA A 478 -5.81 -0.94 30.47
C ALA A 478 -6.37 -2.24 29.89
N GLU A 479 -6.73 -2.26 28.61
CA GLU A 479 -7.25 -3.46 27.94
C GLU A 479 -6.22 -4.61 27.94
N LEU A 480 -4.95 -4.30 27.71
CA LEU A 480 -3.88 -5.31 27.74
C LEU A 480 -3.68 -5.88 29.15
N GLN A 481 -3.64 -5.03 30.18
CA GLN A 481 -3.49 -5.48 31.56
C GLN A 481 -4.70 -6.29 32.01
N ASP A 482 -5.93 -5.86 31.70
CA ASP A 482 -7.14 -6.61 32.03
C ASP A 482 -7.17 -7.96 31.31
N PHE A 483 -6.78 -8.00 30.03
CA PHE A 483 -6.70 -9.24 29.30
C PHE A 483 -5.70 -10.21 29.95
N VAL A 484 -4.47 -9.75 30.20
CA VAL A 484 -3.39 -10.60 30.73
C VAL A 484 -3.64 -11.00 32.19
N GLN A 485 -4.00 -10.04 33.03
CA GLN A 485 -4.10 -10.24 34.48
C GLN A 485 -5.44 -10.82 34.91
N LEU A 486 -6.55 -10.55 34.20
CA LEU A 486 -7.89 -10.99 34.57
C LEU A 486 -8.42 -12.08 33.63
N MET A 487 -8.49 -11.79 32.33
CA MET A 487 -9.16 -12.67 31.35
C MET A 487 -8.41 -13.99 31.15
N LEU A 488 -7.07 -13.97 31.12
CA LEU A 488 -6.25 -15.18 30.96
C LEU A 488 -6.21 -16.07 32.21
N ARG A 489 -6.68 -15.62 33.38
CA ARG A 489 -6.67 -16.43 34.62
C ARG A 489 -7.50 -17.70 34.47
N GLU A 490 -8.69 -17.60 33.87
CA GLU A 490 -9.59 -18.75 33.75
C GLU A 490 -9.13 -19.77 32.68
N PRO A 491 -8.71 -19.35 31.46
CA PRO A 491 -8.02 -20.24 30.52
C PRO A 491 -6.79 -20.92 31.13
N LEU A 492 -5.95 -20.18 31.86
CA LEU A 492 -4.77 -20.73 32.52
C LEU A 492 -5.15 -21.75 33.61
N ARG A 493 -6.14 -21.43 34.45
CA ARG A 493 -6.66 -22.36 35.47
C ARG A 493 -7.18 -23.64 34.84
N LYS A 494 -7.94 -23.54 33.74
CA LYS A 494 -8.44 -24.70 32.98
C LYS A 494 -7.30 -25.51 32.37
N ALA A 495 -6.28 -24.86 31.82
CA ALA A 495 -5.10 -25.55 31.27
C ALA A 495 -4.36 -26.34 32.35
N VAL A 496 -4.05 -25.70 33.49
CA VAL A 496 -3.41 -26.35 34.65
C VAL A 496 -4.25 -27.51 35.19
N LYS A 497 -5.56 -27.30 35.40
CA LYS A 497 -6.47 -28.35 35.88
C LYS A 497 -6.51 -29.55 34.94
N ASN A 498 -6.48 -29.31 33.63
CA ASN A 498 -6.55 -30.34 32.61
C ASN A 498 -5.17 -30.86 32.16
N LYS A 499 -4.08 -30.40 32.80
CA LYS A 499 -2.68 -30.75 32.46
C LYS A 499 -2.37 -30.55 30.96
N LYS A 500 -2.85 -29.43 30.41
CA LYS A 500 -2.57 -29.01 29.04
C LYS A 500 -1.38 -28.08 28.96
#